data_AF-A0A6B0WH82-F1
#
_entry.id   AF-A0A6B0WH82-F1
#
_cell.length_a   1.000
_cell.length_b   1.000
_cell.length_c   1.000
_cell.angle_alpha   90.00
_cell.angle_beta   90.00
_cell.angle_gamma   90.00
#
_symmetry.space_group_name_H-M   'P 1'
#
loop_
_entity.id
_entity.type
_entity.pdbx_description
1 polymer ?
#
loop_
_entity_poly.entity_id
_entity_poly.type
_entity_poly.pdbx_seq_one_letter_code
_entity_poly.pdbx_strand_id
1 'polypeptide(L)'
;MQKQRVTVTVDEELLQEASTAVSEGRSRSVSEWIGEAMSQRRDRDQRLAVLSRLVSEYEAEHGVISDDEIEEQAQRDRDAAASLRIAARRAG
;
A
#
# COMPACT_ATOMS: atom_id res chain seq x y z
N MET A 1 -18.54 16.71 4.87
CA MET A 1 -18.79 15.44 5.56
C MET A 1 -19.04 15.72 7.04
N GLN A 2 -20.04 15.10 7.65
CA GLN A 2 -20.29 15.26 9.08
C GLN A 2 -19.29 14.41 9.88
N LYS A 3 -18.64 15.02 10.88
CA LYS A 3 -17.76 14.30 11.82
C LYS A 3 -18.58 13.90 13.04
N GLN A 4 -18.45 12.65 13.47
CA GLN A 4 -19.05 12.15 14.71
C GLN A 4 -17.96 12.00 15.78
N ARG A 5 -18.29 12.32 17.03
CA ARG A 5 -17.37 12.12 18.16
C ARG A 5 -17.46 10.68 18.62
N VAL A 6 -16.30 10.06 18.80
CA VAL A 6 -16.16 8.69 19.29
C VAL A 6 -15.13 8.71 20.42
N THR A 7 -15.42 8.00 21.52
CA THR A 7 -14.43 7.74 22.58
C THR A 7 -13.77 6.41 22.28
N VAL A 8 -12.44 6.41 22.19
CA VAL A 8 -11.63 5.22 21.95
C VAL A 8 -10.53 5.11 22.99
N THR A 9 -10.12 3.89 23.31
CA THR A 9 -8.88 3.64 24.04
C THR A 9 -7.78 3.41 23.01
N VAL A 10 -6.65 4.07 23.19
CA VAL A 10 -5.48 3.97 22.31
C VAL A 10 -4.25 3.73 23.17
N ASP A 11 -3.24 3.08 22.58
CA ASP A 11 -1.95 2.90 23.24
C ASP A 11 -1.31 4.26 23.51
N GLU A 12 -0.60 4.36 24.64
CA GLU A 12 0.03 5.60 25.07
C GLU A 12 1.05 6.10 24.04
N GLU A 13 1.84 5.19 23.47
CA GLU A 13 2.84 5.50 22.43
C GLU A 13 2.18 6.15 21.20
N LEU A 14 1.04 5.62 20.75
CA LEU A 14 0.30 6.20 19.61
C LEU A 14 -0.23 7.60 19.92
N LEU A 15 -0.68 7.84 21.16
CA LEU A 15 -1.14 9.15 21.58
C LEU A 15 0.02 10.16 21.64
N GLN A 16 1.21 9.71 22.08
CA GLN A 16 2.42 10.53 22.08
C GLN A 16 2.84 10.89 20.65
N GLU A 17 2.86 9.93 19.72
CA GLU A 17 3.14 10.19 18.30
C GLU A 17 2.18 11.19 17.67
N ALA A 18 0.87 11.02 17.91
CA ALA A 18 -0.15 11.94 17.42
C ALA A 18 0.04 13.35 18.00
N SER A 19 0.40 13.45 19.29
CA SER A 19 0.67 14.73 19.96
C SER A 19 1.90 15.42 19.39
N THR A 20 2.97 14.66 19.14
CA THR A 20 4.20 15.15 18.48
C THR A 20 3.88 15.67 17.09
N ALA A 21 3.13 14.92 16.27
CA ALA A 21 2.74 15.35 14.93
C ALA A 21 1.93 16.66 14.93
N VAL A 22 1.09 16.87 15.95
CA VAL A 22 0.37 18.14 16.13
C VAL A 22 1.32 19.27 16.55
N SER A 23 2.23 19.01 17.48
CA SER A 23 3.20 20.01 17.95
C SER A 23 4.15 20.48 16.84
N GLU A 24 4.50 19.59 15.92
CA GLU A 24 5.33 19.86 14.74
C GLU A 24 4.54 20.51 13.59
N GLY A 25 3.22 20.69 13.75
CA GLY A 25 2.35 21.26 12.72
C GLY A 25 2.07 20.33 11.53
N ARG A 26 2.44 19.05 11.60
CA ARG A 26 2.11 18.04 10.58
C ARG A 26 0.62 17.71 10.55
N SER A 27 -0.09 17.92 11.65
CA SER A 27 -1.55 17.79 11.74
C SER A 27 -2.13 18.89 12.63
N ARG A 28 -3.36 19.35 12.38
CA ARG A 28 -3.99 20.43 13.18
C ARG A 28 -4.59 19.93 14.49
N SER A 29 -4.82 18.62 14.62
CA SER A 29 -5.34 18.00 15.83
C SER A 29 -5.13 16.48 15.83
N VAL A 30 -5.22 15.85 17.00
CA VAL A 30 -5.18 14.38 17.13
C VAL A 30 -6.30 13.73 16.33
N SER A 31 -7.51 14.30 16.33
CA SER A 31 -8.64 13.79 15.54
C SER A 31 -8.39 13.85 14.04
N GLU A 32 -7.63 14.84 13.56
CA GLU A 32 -7.22 14.90 12.15
C GLU A 32 -6.18 13.83 11.85
N TRP A 33 -5.16 13.69 12.69
CA TRP A 33 -4.11 12.68 12.55
C TRP A 33 -4.70 11.25 12.49
N ILE A 34 -5.60 10.92 13.43
CA ILE A 34 -6.31 9.63 13.44
C ILE A 34 -7.19 9.49 12.20
N GLY A 35 -7.94 10.54 11.83
CA GLY A 35 -8.81 10.53 10.67
C GLY A 35 -8.06 10.27 9.37
N GLU A 36 -6.87 10.85 9.22
CA GLU A 36 -5.99 10.62 8.09
C GLU A 36 -5.50 9.18 8.04
N ALA A 37 -4.99 8.65 9.16
CA ALA A 37 -4.56 7.25 9.26
C ALA A 37 -5.69 6.27 8.93
N MET A 38 -6.90 6.52 9.42
CA MET A 38 -8.09 5.72 9.09
C MET A 38 -8.46 5.80 7.60
N SER A 39 -8.37 6.98 7.00
CA SER A 39 -8.62 7.15 5.57
C SER A 39 -7.61 6.40 4.72
N GLN A 40 -6.31 6.53 5.04
CA GLN A 40 -5.24 5.82 4.34
C GLN A 40 -5.42 4.30 4.45
N ARG A 41 -5.76 3.79 5.64
CA ARG A 41 -6.06 2.37 5.84
C ARG A 41 -7.25 1.92 5.01
N ARG A 42 -8.36 2.68 5.03
CA ARG A 42 -9.57 2.36 4.26
C ARG A 42 -9.27 2.27 2.77
N ASP A 43 -8.54 3.25 2.23
CA ASP A 43 -8.23 3.29 0.80
C ASP A 43 -7.28 2.15 0.41
N ARG A 44 -6.31 1.81 1.26
CA ARG A 44 -5.45 0.63 1.07
C ARG A 44 -6.27 -0.67 1.06
N ASP A 45 -7.11 -0.86 2.07
CA ASP A 45 -7.90 -2.07 2.22
C ASP A 45 -8.89 -2.23 1.05
N GLN A 46 -9.47 -1.13 0.56
CA GLN A 46 -10.31 -1.13 -0.64
C GLN A 46 -9.53 -1.55 -1.89
N ARG A 47 -8.32 -1.00 -2.10
CA ARG A 47 -7.47 -1.38 -3.24
C ARG A 47 -7.07 -2.85 -3.19
N LEU A 48 -6.70 -3.36 -2.02
CA LEU A 48 -6.36 -4.77 -1.82
C LEU A 48 -7.55 -5.69 -2.08
N ALA A 49 -8.75 -5.31 -1.65
CA ALA A 49 -9.97 -6.07 -1.94
C ALA A 49 -10.27 -6.14 -3.45
N VAL A 50 -10.09 -5.02 -4.16
CA VAL A 50 -10.24 -4.99 -5.62
C VAL A 50 -9.18 -5.86 -6.29
N LEU A 51 -7.90 -5.75 -5.89
CA LEU A 51 -6.83 -6.56 -6.46
C LEU A 51 -7.06 -8.06 -6.22
N SER A 52 -7.44 -8.45 -5.00
CA SER A 52 -7.75 -9.83 -4.65
C SER A 52 -8.90 -10.39 -5.52
N ARG A 53 -9.93 -9.59 -5.75
CA ARG A 53 -11.02 -9.95 -6.66
C ARG A 53 -10.53 -10.17 -8.09
N LEU A 54 -9.72 -9.24 -8.62
CA LEU A 54 -9.20 -9.34 -9.99
C LEU A 54 -8.31 -10.57 -10.18
N VAL A 55 -7.45 -10.88 -9.20
CA VAL A 55 -6.64 -12.10 -9.20
C VAL A 55 -7.55 -13.33 -9.20
N SER A 56 -8.56 -13.36 -8.33
CA SER A 56 -9.49 -14.50 -8.27
C SER A 56 -10.27 -14.69 -9.58
N GLU A 57 -10.69 -13.61 -10.23
CA GLU A 57 -11.37 -13.67 -11.54
C GLU A 57 -10.43 -14.20 -12.63
N TYR A 58 -9.17 -13.76 -12.65
CA TYR A 58 -8.15 -14.26 -13.57
C TYR A 58 -7.85 -15.75 -13.35
N GLU A 59 -7.67 -16.18 -12.10
CA GLU A 59 -7.35 -17.56 -11.77
C GLU A 59 -8.52 -18.52 -12.08
N ALA A 60 -9.76 -18.03 -11.96
CA ALA A 60 -10.93 -18.80 -12.37
C ALA A 60 -10.97 -19.05 -13.89
N GLU A 61 -10.45 -18.12 -14.70
CA GLU A 61 -10.39 -18.23 -16.16
C GLU A 61 -9.15 -19.01 -16.64
N HIS A 62 -8.01 -18.82 -15.99
CA HIS A 62 -6.70 -19.26 -16.51
C HIS A 62 -5.99 -20.31 -15.65
N GLY A 63 -6.51 -20.63 -14.46
CA GLY A 63 -5.84 -21.46 -13.47
C GLY A 63 -5.11 -20.64 -12.41
N VAL A 64 -4.86 -21.26 -11.26
CA VAL A 64 -4.18 -20.64 -10.12
C VAL A 64 -2.76 -20.22 -10.50
N ILE A 65 -2.38 -18.99 -10.14
CA ILE A 65 -1.01 -18.52 -10.30
C ILE A 65 -0.17 -19.15 -9.19
N SER A 66 0.78 -19.99 -9.55
CA SER A 66 1.67 -20.65 -8.60
C SER A 66 2.86 -19.77 -8.20
N ASP A 67 3.44 -20.06 -7.03
CA ASP A 67 4.66 -19.39 -6.56
C ASP A 67 5.82 -19.58 -7.54
N ASP A 68 5.96 -20.77 -8.13
CA ASP A 68 6.97 -21.08 -9.14
C ASP A 68 6.80 -20.19 -10.39
N GLU A 69 5.57 -20.01 -10.88
CA GLU A 69 5.29 -19.13 -12.03
C GLU A 69 5.62 -17.67 -11.72
N ILE A 70 5.38 -17.21 -10.48
CA ILE A 70 5.74 -15.86 -10.02
C ILE A 70 7.27 -15.70 -10.02
N GLU A 71 8.00 -16.68 -9.50
CA GLU A 71 9.47 -16.65 -9.46
C GLU A 71 10.07 -16.65 -10.88
N GLU A 72 9.55 -17.51 -11.76
CA GLU A 72 9.95 -17.57 -13.17
C GLU A 72 9.68 -16.25 -13.90
N GLN A 73 8.52 -15.63 -13.66
CA GLN A 73 8.19 -14.34 -14.24
C GLN A 73 9.12 -13.25 -13.70
N ALA A 74 9.38 -13.23 -12.39
CA ALA A 74 10.29 -12.26 -11.76
C ALA A 74 11.74 -12.40 -12.27
N GLN A 75 12.18 -13.62 -12.59
CA GLN A 75 13.47 -13.85 -13.24
C GLN A 75 13.48 -13.30 -14.67
N ARG A 76 12.45 -13.59 -15.47
CA ARG A 76 12.31 -13.05 -16.84
C ARG A 76 12.31 -11.52 -16.87
N ASP A 77 11.63 -10.88 -15.92
CA ASP A 77 11.57 -9.42 -15.80
C ASP A 77 12.95 -8.82 -15.49
N ARG A 78 13.74 -9.47 -14.60
CA ARG A 78 15.12 -9.06 -14.30
C ARG A 78 16.04 -9.18 -15.52
N ASP A 79 15.91 -10.25 -16.30
CA ASP A 79 16.71 -10.49 -17.49
C ASP A 79 16.38 -9.48 -18.61
N ALA A 80 15.09 -9.17 -18.78
CA ALA A 80 14.64 -8.12 -19.70
C ALA A 80 15.21 -6.74 -19.30
N ALA A 81 15.12 -6.37 -18.02
CA ALA A 81 15.66 -5.12 -17.50
C ALA A 81 17.20 -5.04 -17.63
N ALA A 82 17.92 -6.15 -17.45
CA ALA A 82 19.36 -6.21 -17.69
C ALA A 82 19.70 -5.99 -19.18
N SER A 83 18.97 -6.65 -20.08
CA SER A 83 19.16 -6.53 -21.52
C SER A 83 18.96 -5.09 -22.02
N LEU A 84 17.94 -4.40 -21.52
CA LEU A 84 17.69 -2.99 -21.83
C LEU A 84 18.82 -2.07 -21.35
N ARG A 85 19.35 -2.30 -20.15
CA ARG A 85 20.49 -1.52 -19.62
C ARG A 85 21.75 -1.70 -20.46
N ILE A 86 22.02 -2.92 -20.90
CA ILE A 86 23.17 -3.22 -21.77
C ILE A 86 23.01 -2.55 -23.14
N ALA A 87 21.81 -2.59 -23.72
CA ALA A 87 21.51 -1.91 -24.98
C ALA A 87 21.69 -0.39 -24.87
N ALA A 88 21.18 0.23 -23.81
CA ALA A 88 21.34 1.66 -23.56
C ALA A 88 22.81 2.08 -23.41
N ARG A 89 23.63 1.26 -22.72
CA ARG A 89 25.07 1.52 -22.55
C ARG A 89 25.86 1.39 -23.85
N ARG A 90 25.40 0.62 -24.84
CA ARG A 90 26.06 0.48 -26.15
C ARG A 90 25.66 1.57 -27.15
N ALA A 91 24.56 2.28 -26.89
CA ALA A 91 24.02 3.31 -27.76
C ALA A 91 24.51 4.73 -27.43
N GLY A 92 25.21 4.91 -26.30
CA GLY A 92 25.88 6.16 -25.90
C GLY A 92 27.40 5.99 -25.94
#